data_AF-A0A922ML96-F1
#
_entry.id   AF-A0A922ML96-F1
#
_cell.length_a   1.000
_cell.length_b   1.000
_cell.length_c   1.000
_cell.angle_alpha   90.00
_cell.angle_beta   90.00
_cell.angle_gamma   90.00
#
_symmetry.space_group_name_H-M   'P 1'
#
loop_
_entity.id
_entity.type
_entity.pdbx_description
1 polymer ?
#
loop_
_entity_poly.entity_id
_entity_poly.type
_entity_poly.pdbx_seq_one_letter_code
_entity_poly.pdbx_strand_id
1 'polypeptide(L)'
;MDDFHNGLVEKIIKELDNVLAKTPLTEFDIVPVESTKNKTPVLHVNSSVALESWCVKHVYNYCYGDLIEDFLTHPKRRLSRVSSLTYKRIMLLLNPTLLINPDVTTLWNKRRELMSKRFLDWVAEMQFTRLVLSRKPKCNDAFSYRRFVIDHVMRETSERPPHFVSTILEDELEVCTMTADKCPNNYHSWDHRRWALEFAWKYRAEVDSTLIFYNEYKFIVSWTGHHVSDYSCFHYRQYCLKKLNLLDERWPVFEKMLEADLRENVQKFIETS
;
A
#
# COMPACT_ATOMS: atom_id res chain seq x y z
N MET A 1 -30.93 -13.50 -12.14
CA MET A 1 -30.45 -13.52 -10.74
C MET A 1 -31.48 -12.72 -9.95
N ASP A 2 -32.06 -13.31 -8.90
CA ASP A 2 -33.24 -12.77 -8.19
C ASP A 2 -33.04 -11.35 -7.66
N ASP A 3 -34.04 -10.49 -7.86
CA ASP A 3 -34.05 -9.09 -7.36
C ASP A 3 -33.87 -9.01 -5.84
N PHE A 4 -34.34 -10.03 -5.11
CA PHE A 4 -34.14 -10.14 -3.66
C PHE A 4 -32.66 -10.26 -3.29
N HIS A 5 -31.89 -11.00 -4.08
CA HIS A 5 -30.47 -11.23 -3.85
C HIS A 5 -29.65 -9.96 -4.13
N ASN A 6 -30.02 -9.22 -5.17
CA ASN A 6 -29.42 -7.92 -5.47
C ASN A 6 -29.70 -6.89 -4.38
N GLY A 7 -30.92 -6.87 -3.82
CA GLY A 7 -31.28 -5.99 -2.70
C GLY A 7 -30.45 -6.25 -1.43
N LEU A 8 -30.15 -7.52 -1.13
CA LEU A 8 -29.26 -7.88 -0.03
C LEU A 8 -27.83 -7.40 -0.28
N VAL A 9 -27.27 -7.65 -1.47
CA VAL A 9 -25.91 -7.20 -1.81
C VAL A 9 -25.79 -5.67 -1.76
N GLU A 10 -26.79 -4.94 -2.25
CA GLU A 10 -26.87 -3.48 -2.15
C GLU A 10 -26.79 -2.97 -0.72
N LYS A 11 -27.44 -3.67 0.21
CA LYS A 11 -27.36 -3.32 1.64
C LYS A 11 -25.95 -3.55 2.18
N ILE A 12 -25.32 -4.67 1.82
CA ILE A 12 -23.96 -5.04 2.27
C ILE A 12 -22.94 -4.01 1.78
N ILE A 13 -22.95 -3.64 0.50
CA ILE A 13 -21.96 -2.70 -0.04
C ILE A 13 -22.13 -1.28 0.52
N LYS A 14 -23.36 -0.84 0.79
CA LYS A 14 -23.63 0.45 1.44
C LYS A 14 -23.16 0.46 2.88
N GLU A 15 -23.35 -0.64 3.59
CA GLU A 15 -22.86 -0.76 4.96
C GLU A 15 -21.32 -0.79 5.01
N LEU A 16 -20.68 -1.52 4.10
CA LEU A 16 -19.23 -1.50 3.95
C LEU A 16 -18.71 -0.09 3.64
N ASP A 17 -19.32 0.62 2.69
CA ASP A 17 -18.96 2.00 2.34
C ASP A 17 -19.10 2.96 3.53
N ASN A 18 -20.17 2.81 4.32
CA ASN A 18 -20.37 3.56 5.55
C ASN A 18 -19.30 3.26 6.61
N VAL A 19 -18.76 2.04 6.67
CA VAL A 19 -17.65 1.68 7.57
C VAL A 19 -16.34 2.24 7.03
N LEU A 20 -16.07 2.11 5.73
CA LEU A 20 -14.87 2.67 5.09
C LEU A 20 -14.77 4.19 5.23
N ALA A 21 -15.90 4.88 5.34
CA ALA A 21 -15.95 6.32 5.58
C ALA A 21 -15.69 6.73 7.06
N LYS A 22 -15.66 5.77 8.00
CA LYS A 22 -15.52 6.03 9.44
C LYS A 22 -14.10 5.73 9.93
N THR A 23 -13.43 6.74 10.49
CA THR A 23 -12.09 6.66 11.11
C THR A 23 -11.00 6.04 10.21
N PRO A 24 -9.71 6.30 10.47
CA PRO A 24 -8.66 5.62 9.71
C PRO A 24 -8.65 4.13 10.07
N LEU A 25 -9.08 3.29 9.12
CA LEU A 25 -9.02 1.84 9.23
C LEU A 25 -7.61 1.35 8.91
N THR A 26 -7.16 0.30 9.60
CA THR A 26 -5.81 -0.25 9.45
C THR A 26 -5.77 -1.56 8.68
N GLU A 27 -6.86 -2.33 8.70
CA GLU A 27 -6.89 -3.68 8.14
C GLU A 27 -8.26 -4.06 7.58
N PHE A 28 -8.24 -4.74 6.44
CA PHE A 28 -9.38 -5.47 5.89
C PHE A 28 -9.11 -6.98 5.88
N ASP A 29 -10.12 -7.80 6.20
CA ASP A 29 -10.03 -9.25 6.04
C ASP A 29 -11.37 -9.93 5.64
N ILE A 30 -11.32 -11.24 5.35
CA ILE A 30 -12.50 -12.08 5.11
C ILE A 30 -12.54 -13.16 6.18
N VAL A 31 -13.60 -13.15 7.00
CA VAL A 31 -13.76 -14.07 8.14
C VAL A 31 -14.51 -15.32 7.70
N PRO A 32 -13.94 -16.53 7.86
CA PRO A 32 -14.65 -17.78 7.61
C PRO A 32 -15.85 -17.94 8.56
N VAL A 33 -17.03 -18.17 8.00
CA VAL A 33 -18.26 -18.43 8.78
C VAL A 33 -19.01 -19.62 8.20
N GLU A 34 -19.41 -20.54 9.07
CA GLU A 34 -20.09 -21.80 8.70
C GLU A 34 -21.62 -21.68 8.63
N SER A 35 -22.23 -20.72 9.34
CA SER A 35 -23.68 -20.54 9.38
C SER A 35 -24.08 -19.07 9.39
N THR A 36 -25.02 -18.68 8.52
CA THR A 36 -25.54 -17.32 8.48
C THR A 36 -26.40 -17.02 9.71
N LYS A 37 -26.16 -15.88 10.35
CA LYS A 37 -27.02 -15.33 11.41
C LYS A 37 -27.82 -14.17 10.83
N ASN A 38 -28.93 -13.78 11.48
CA ASN A 38 -29.69 -12.59 11.08
C ASN A 38 -28.97 -11.28 11.50
N LYS A 39 -27.70 -11.15 11.09
CA LYS A 39 -26.80 -10.03 11.34
C LYS A 39 -26.13 -9.64 10.02
N THR A 40 -25.62 -8.41 9.96
CA THR A 40 -24.86 -7.96 8.78
C THR A 40 -23.56 -8.77 8.63
N PRO A 41 -23.17 -9.12 7.39
CA PRO A 41 -21.86 -9.74 7.15
C PRO A 41 -20.71 -8.74 7.16
N VAL A 42 -20.98 -7.43 7.31
CA VAL A 42 -19.96 -6.40 7.48
C VAL A 42 -19.57 -6.32 8.95
N LEU A 43 -18.36 -6.75 9.27
CA LEU A 43 -17.81 -6.72 10.62
C LEU A 43 -16.92 -5.50 10.78
N HIS A 44 -17.03 -4.81 11.91
CA HIS A 44 -16.18 -3.68 12.25
C HIS A 44 -15.80 -3.79 13.73
N VAL A 45 -14.50 -3.96 13.99
CA VAL A 45 -13.94 -4.10 15.35
C VAL A 45 -12.71 -3.21 15.44
N ASN A 46 -12.74 -2.23 16.33
CA ASN A 46 -11.67 -1.23 16.49
C ASN A 46 -11.35 -0.52 15.17
N SER A 47 -10.16 -0.71 14.61
CA SER A 47 -9.71 -0.17 13.32
C SER A 47 -9.71 -1.21 12.19
N SER A 48 -10.28 -2.40 12.42
CA SER A 48 -10.32 -3.48 11.46
C SER A 48 -11.75 -3.68 10.93
N VAL A 49 -11.85 -3.85 9.62
CA VAL A 49 -13.10 -4.14 8.91
C VAL A 49 -13.01 -5.52 8.26
N ALA A 50 -14.09 -6.28 8.21
CA ALA A 50 -14.10 -7.57 7.54
C ALA A 50 -15.44 -7.90 6.88
N LEU A 51 -15.40 -8.84 5.93
CA LEU A 51 -16.60 -9.47 5.38
C LEU A 51 -16.68 -10.93 5.82
N GLU A 52 -17.86 -11.39 6.21
CA GLU A 52 -18.11 -12.82 6.39
C GLU A 52 -18.01 -13.56 5.04
N SER A 53 -17.38 -14.74 5.04
CA SER A 53 -17.01 -15.47 3.82
C SER A 53 -18.20 -15.84 2.91
N TRP A 54 -19.39 -16.04 3.49
CA TRP A 54 -20.58 -16.44 2.72
C TRP A 54 -21.04 -15.37 1.73
N CYS A 55 -20.85 -14.08 2.03
CA CYS A 55 -21.34 -13.00 1.17
C CYS A 55 -20.36 -12.66 0.03
N VAL A 56 -19.09 -13.07 0.14
CA VAL A 56 -17.99 -12.66 -0.75
C VAL A 56 -18.29 -12.95 -2.22
N LYS A 57 -18.72 -14.18 -2.54
CA LYS A 57 -19.03 -14.57 -3.92
C LYS A 57 -20.15 -13.71 -4.51
N HIS A 58 -21.16 -13.41 -3.71
CA HIS A 58 -22.33 -12.65 -4.15
C HIS A 58 -22.00 -11.18 -4.34
N VAL A 59 -21.31 -10.58 -3.36
CA VAL A 59 -20.83 -9.20 -3.44
C VAL A 59 -19.89 -9.03 -4.63
N TYR A 60 -18.90 -9.90 -4.79
CA TYR A 60 -17.95 -9.80 -5.88
C TYR A 60 -18.62 -9.93 -7.25
N ASN A 61 -19.46 -10.95 -7.47
CA ASN A 61 -20.11 -11.15 -8.76
C ASN A 61 -21.05 -10.00 -9.13
N TYR A 62 -21.80 -9.48 -8.16
CA TYR A 62 -22.68 -8.34 -8.37
C TYR A 62 -21.88 -7.09 -8.73
N CYS A 63 -20.89 -6.72 -7.90
CA CYS A 63 -20.12 -5.49 -8.14
C CYS A 63 -19.26 -5.56 -9.40
N TYR A 64 -18.61 -6.70 -9.65
CA TYR A 64 -17.81 -6.90 -10.85
C TYR A 64 -18.67 -6.92 -12.11
N GLY A 65 -19.82 -7.59 -12.08
CA GLY A 65 -20.78 -7.62 -13.18
C GLY A 65 -21.25 -6.22 -13.56
N ASP A 66 -21.79 -5.46 -12.59
CA ASP A 66 -22.20 -4.07 -12.79
C ASP A 66 -21.03 -3.20 -13.32
N LEU A 67 -19.82 -3.34 -12.77
CA LEU A 67 -18.66 -2.56 -13.22
C LEU A 67 -18.32 -2.82 -14.69
N ILE A 68 -18.29 -4.10 -15.09
CA ILE A 68 -17.90 -4.50 -16.44
C ILE A 68 -18.97 -4.09 -17.44
N GLU A 69 -20.23 -4.44 -17.17
CA GLU A 69 -21.36 -4.15 -18.05
C GLU A 69 -21.55 -2.64 -18.17
N ASP A 70 -21.74 -1.94 -17.05
CA ASP A 70 -22.23 -0.56 -17.08
C ASP A 70 -21.15 0.51 -17.22
N PHE A 71 -19.90 0.23 -16.82
CA PHE A 71 -18.90 1.28 -16.65
C PHE A 71 -17.59 1.07 -17.43
N LEU A 72 -17.30 -0.16 -17.87
CA LEU A 72 -16.04 -0.48 -18.55
C LEU A 72 -16.24 -0.87 -20.02
N THR A 73 -17.29 -1.62 -20.35
CA THR A 73 -17.51 -2.12 -21.72
C THR A 73 -18.46 -1.24 -22.54
N HIS A 74 -19.47 -0.62 -21.92
CA HIS A 74 -20.47 0.15 -22.65
C HIS A 74 -19.91 1.46 -23.27
N PRO A 75 -19.84 1.58 -24.62
CA PRO A 75 -19.18 2.72 -25.29
C PRO A 75 -19.81 4.08 -24.98
N LYS A 76 -21.14 4.14 -24.89
CA LYS A 76 -21.89 5.38 -24.61
C LYS A 76 -21.63 5.92 -23.20
N ARG A 77 -21.51 5.03 -22.21
CA ARG A 77 -21.24 5.41 -20.81
C ARG A 77 -19.76 5.69 -20.57
N ARG A 78 -18.87 4.96 -21.26
CA ARG A 78 -17.42 5.24 -21.27
C ARG A 78 -17.09 6.64 -21.80
N LEU A 79 -17.84 7.12 -22.80
CA LEU A 79 -17.68 8.46 -23.39
C LEU A 79 -18.48 9.56 -22.67
N SER A 80 -19.41 9.19 -21.79
CA SER A 80 -20.22 10.16 -21.05
C SER A 80 -19.38 10.91 -20.00
N ARG A 81 -19.67 12.21 -19.81
CA ARG A 81 -19.07 12.97 -18.70
C ARG A 81 -19.52 12.32 -17.40
N VAL A 82 -18.56 11.81 -16.63
CA VAL A 82 -18.80 11.25 -15.29
C VAL A 82 -19.40 12.36 -14.42
N SER A 83 -20.65 12.19 -14.01
CA SER A 83 -21.30 13.12 -13.07
C SER A 83 -20.87 12.80 -11.63
N SER A 84 -21.15 13.74 -10.71
CA SER A 84 -20.87 13.53 -9.28
C SER A 84 -21.58 12.28 -8.71
N LEU A 85 -22.82 12.04 -9.13
CA LEU A 85 -23.58 10.87 -8.70
C LEU A 85 -23.03 9.56 -9.30
N THR A 86 -22.55 9.62 -10.54
CA THR A 86 -22.00 8.47 -11.26
C THR A 86 -20.70 7.97 -10.62
N TYR A 87 -19.76 8.85 -10.24
CA TYR A 87 -18.52 8.38 -9.62
C TYR A 87 -18.77 7.74 -8.25
N LYS A 88 -19.71 8.27 -7.45
CA LYS A 88 -20.07 7.67 -6.15
C LYS A 88 -20.56 6.24 -6.32
N ARG A 89 -21.42 5.97 -7.33
CA ARG A 89 -21.84 4.61 -7.66
C ARG A 89 -20.65 3.75 -8.11
N ILE A 90 -19.76 4.26 -8.96
CA ILE A 90 -18.57 3.51 -9.39
C ILE A 90 -17.69 3.17 -8.19
N MET A 91 -17.49 4.08 -7.25
CA MET A 91 -16.69 3.84 -6.04
C MET A 91 -17.33 2.82 -5.10
N LEU A 92 -18.66 2.89 -4.92
CA LEU A 92 -19.44 1.92 -4.15
C LEU A 92 -19.28 0.48 -4.70
N LEU A 93 -19.00 0.32 -5.99
CA LEU A 93 -18.73 -0.97 -6.63
C LEU A 93 -17.24 -1.32 -6.64
N LEU A 94 -16.35 -0.35 -6.91
CA LEU A 94 -14.90 -0.56 -6.99
C LEU A 94 -14.30 -0.97 -5.65
N ASN A 95 -14.71 -0.33 -4.55
CA ASN A 95 -14.19 -0.58 -3.21
C ASN A 95 -14.33 -2.05 -2.80
N PRO A 96 -15.55 -2.65 -2.73
CA PRO A 96 -15.70 -4.06 -2.39
C PRO A 96 -15.01 -4.98 -3.39
N THR A 97 -15.07 -4.68 -4.69
CA THR A 97 -14.46 -5.53 -5.72
C THR A 97 -12.95 -5.64 -5.55
N LEU A 98 -12.26 -4.51 -5.32
CA LEU A 98 -10.81 -4.46 -5.13
C LEU A 98 -10.37 -4.95 -3.75
N LEU A 99 -11.17 -4.77 -2.69
CA LEU A 99 -10.89 -5.37 -1.38
C LEU A 99 -10.95 -6.91 -1.42
N ILE A 100 -11.87 -7.46 -2.22
CA ILE A 100 -12.02 -8.92 -2.39
C ILE A 100 -10.95 -9.48 -3.34
N ASN A 101 -10.77 -8.87 -4.51
CA ASN A 101 -9.84 -9.31 -5.55
C ASN A 101 -9.13 -8.10 -6.18
N PRO A 102 -7.93 -7.73 -5.69
CA PRO A 102 -7.21 -6.59 -6.22
C PRO A 102 -6.41 -6.90 -7.49
N ASP A 103 -6.30 -8.15 -7.94
CA ASP A 103 -5.45 -8.54 -9.08
C ASP A 103 -6.16 -8.32 -10.44
N VAL A 104 -6.96 -7.25 -10.54
CA VAL A 104 -7.71 -6.87 -11.74
C VAL A 104 -7.28 -5.47 -12.18
N THR A 105 -6.21 -5.39 -12.98
CA THR A 105 -5.58 -4.13 -13.43
C THR A 105 -6.55 -3.12 -14.05
N THR A 106 -7.58 -3.58 -14.77
CA THR A 106 -8.61 -2.71 -15.37
C THR A 106 -9.37 -1.89 -14.34
N LEU A 107 -9.61 -2.44 -13.14
CA LEU A 107 -10.30 -1.72 -12.06
C LEU A 107 -9.41 -0.62 -11.48
N TRP A 108 -8.11 -0.89 -11.32
CA TRP A 108 -7.13 0.14 -10.94
C TRP A 108 -6.99 1.24 -11.98
N ASN A 109 -7.03 0.89 -13.28
CA ASN A 109 -7.07 1.88 -14.35
C ASN A 109 -8.29 2.80 -14.24
N LYS A 110 -9.46 2.25 -13.88
CA LYS A 110 -10.64 3.07 -13.64
C LYS A 110 -10.45 4.00 -12.45
N ARG A 111 -9.84 3.51 -11.38
CA ARG A 111 -9.49 4.31 -10.20
C ARG A 111 -8.49 5.44 -10.52
N ARG A 112 -7.49 5.17 -11.38
CA ARG A 112 -6.57 6.19 -11.93
C ARG A 112 -7.31 7.26 -12.73
N GLU A 113 -8.26 6.86 -13.57
CA GLU A 113 -9.10 7.80 -14.35
C GLU A 113 -9.89 8.74 -13.42
N LEU A 114 -10.50 8.20 -12.36
CA LEU A 114 -11.27 8.98 -11.39
C LEU A 114 -10.36 9.94 -10.59
N MET A 115 -9.18 9.48 -10.18
CA MET A 115 -8.17 10.31 -9.51
C MET A 115 -7.74 11.49 -10.41
N SER A 116 -7.37 11.23 -11.67
CA SER A 116 -6.97 12.26 -12.63
C SER A 116 -8.08 13.28 -12.93
N LYS A 117 -9.34 12.86 -12.80
CA LYS A 117 -10.51 13.75 -12.95
C LYS A 117 -10.88 14.49 -11.66
N ARG A 118 -10.07 14.36 -10.59
CA ARG A 118 -10.25 14.99 -9.27
C ARG A 118 -11.57 14.60 -8.59
N PHE A 119 -12.06 13.38 -8.83
CA PHE A 119 -13.21 12.83 -8.12
C PHE A 119 -12.84 12.13 -6.81
N LEU A 120 -11.57 11.81 -6.63
CA LEU A 120 -11.06 11.07 -5.47
C LEU A 120 -10.13 11.97 -4.64
N ASP A 121 -10.19 11.78 -3.32
CA ASP A 121 -9.26 12.39 -2.38
C ASP A 121 -8.04 11.48 -2.20
N TRP A 122 -6.84 12.04 -2.34
CA TRP A 122 -5.63 11.23 -2.33
C TRP A 122 -5.37 10.57 -0.98
N VAL A 123 -5.72 11.21 0.15
CA VAL A 123 -5.52 10.63 1.48
C VAL A 123 -6.42 9.41 1.66
N ALA A 124 -7.68 9.51 1.26
CA ALA A 124 -8.62 8.39 1.24
C ALA A 124 -8.11 7.23 0.35
N GLU A 125 -7.48 7.53 -0.78
CA GLU A 125 -6.91 6.52 -1.69
C GLU A 125 -5.66 5.82 -1.13
N MET A 126 -4.82 6.56 -0.39
CA MET A 126 -3.70 5.98 0.35
C MET A 126 -4.20 5.08 1.48
N GLN A 127 -5.27 5.45 2.20
CA GLN A 127 -5.89 4.58 3.20
C GLN A 127 -6.52 3.35 2.56
N PHE A 128 -7.23 3.50 1.44
CA PHE A 128 -7.85 2.37 0.74
C PHE A 128 -6.82 1.34 0.28
N THR A 129 -5.73 1.78 -0.35
CA THR A 129 -4.67 0.85 -0.78
C THR A 129 -3.96 0.17 0.38
N ARG A 130 -3.86 0.83 1.54
CA ARG A 130 -3.36 0.22 2.77
C ARG A 130 -4.23 -0.96 3.20
N LEU A 131 -5.55 -0.83 3.15
CA LEU A 131 -6.49 -1.93 3.43
C LEU A 131 -6.36 -3.09 2.42
N VAL A 132 -6.17 -2.78 1.14
CA VAL A 132 -5.92 -3.81 0.13
C VAL A 132 -4.63 -4.57 0.44
N LEU A 133 -3.55 -3.84 0.74
CA LEU A 133 -2.23 -4.42 1.04
C LEU A 133 -2.20 -5.17 2.38
N SER A 134 -3.03 -4.78 3.35
CA SER A 134 -3.15 -5.52 4.62
C SER A 134 -3.64 -6.95 4.41
N ARG A 135 -4.52 -7.17 3.43
CA ARG A 135 -5.04 -8.50 3.07
C ARG A 135 -4.19 -9.19 2.00
N LYS A 136 -3.70 -8.44 1.01
CA LYS A 136 -2.96 -8.93 -0.14
C LYS A 136 -1.60 -8.24 -0.22
N PRO A 137 -0.63 -8.61 0.66
CA PRO A 137 0.62 -7.87 0.82
C PRO A 137 1.54 -7.90 -0.42
N LYS A 138 1.32 -8.83 -1.35
CA LYS A 138 2.06 -8.96 -2.62
C LYS A 138 1.37 -8.27 -3.81
N CYS A 139 0.27 -7.53 -3.61
CA CYS A 139 -0.47 -6.94 -4.72
C CYS A 139 0.32 -5.80 -5.38
N ASN A 140 0.94 -6.10 -6.53
CA ASN A 140 1.73 -5.14 -7.28
C ASN A 140 0.90 -3.98 -7.85
N ASP A 141 -0.35 -4.24 -8.24
CA ASP A 141 -1.26 -3.21 -8.75
C ASP A 141 -1.59 -2.16 -7.67
N ALA A 142 -1.73 -2.57 -6.40
CA ALA A 142 -1.93 -1.65 -5.29
C ALA A 142 -0.68 -0.77 -5.04
N PHE A 143 0.52 -1.36 -5.03
CA PHE A 143 1.76 -0.59 -4.95
C PHE A 143 1.94 0.36 -6.14
N SER A 144 1.64 -0.09 -7.34
CA SER A 144 1.67 0.73 -8.57
C SER A 144 0.70 1.91 -8.48
N TYR A 145 -0.51 1.67 -7.96
CA TYR A 145 -1.50 2.72 -7.74
C TYR A 145 -1.05 3.75 -6.71
N ARG A 146 -0.44 3.33 -5.58
CA ARG A 146 0.15 4.25 -4.59
C ARG A 146 1.19 5.18 -5.21
N ARG A 147 2.15 4.63 -5.97
CA ARG A 147 3.16 5.42 -6.69
C ARG A 147 2.51 6.42 -7.65
N PHE A 148 1.46 6.01 -8.36
CA PHE A 148 0.70 6.90 -9.25
C PHE A 148 0.01 8.04 -8.49
N VAL A 149 -0.66 7.75 -7.36
CA VAL A 149 -1.35 8.76 -6.55
C VAL A 149 -0.35 9.78 -6.03
N ILE A 150 0.77 9.32 -5.47
CA ILE A 150 1.83 10.21 -4.96
C ILE A 150 2.40 11.06 -6.10
N ASP A 151 2.78 10.48 -7.24
CA ASP A 151 3.30 11.26 -8.36
C ASP A 151 2.29 12.29 -8.88
N HIS A 152 1.00 11.92 -8.93
CA HIS A 152 -0.07 12.82 -9.32
C HIS A 152 -0.19 14.00 -8.36
N VAL A 153 -0.27 13.75 -7.05
CA VAL A 153 -0.41 14.79 -6.04
C VAL A 153 0.83 15.70 -5.98
N MET A 154 2.02 15.13 -6.12
CA MET A 154 3.28 15.90 -6.14
C MET A 154 3.37 16.85 -7.34
N ARG A 155 2.73 16.51 -8.46
CA ARG A 155 2.63 17.37 -9.65
C ARG A 155 1.54 18.44 -9.54
N GLU A 156 0.39 18.09 -8.97
CA GLU A 156 -0.76 18.99 -8.88
C GLU A 156 -0.68 19.98 -7.71
N THR A 157 0.14 19.68 -6.69
CA THR A 157 0.29 20.54 -5.51
C THR A 157 1.45 21.51 -5.70
N SER A 158 1.13 22.74 -6.13
CA SER A 158 2.12 23.81 -6.36
C SER A 158 2.77 24.30 -5.07
N GLU A 159 1.98 24.46 -4.00
CA GLU A 159 2.45 24.87 -2.67
C GLU A 159 2.22 23.72 -1.70
N ARG A 160 3.29 23.07 -1.28
CA ARG A 160 3.22 21.92 -0.37
C ARG A 160 3.29 22.40 1.08
N PRO A 161 2.46 21.87 1.98
CA PRO A 161 2.56 22.23 3.39
C PRO A 161 3.89 21.75 3.98
N PRO A 162 4.33 22.31 5.12
CA PRO A 162 5.49 21.79 5.85
C PRO A 162 5.34 20.29 6.11
N HIS A 163 6.45 19.55 6.05
CA HIS A 163 6.50 18.10 6.28
C HIS A 163 5.72 17.23 5.29
N PHE A 164 5.19 17.79 4.19
CA PHE A 164 4.40 17.02 3.22
C PHE A 164 5.13 15.79 2.68
N VAL A 165 6.38 15.97 2.22
CA VAL A 165 7.20 14.89 1.67
C VAL A 165 7.59 13.88 2.75
N SER A 166 7.92 14.33 3.96
CA SER A 166 8.26 13.43 5.07
C SER A 166 7.06 12.60 5.54
N THR A 167 5.86 13.17 5.61
CA THR A 167 4.65 12.40 5.96
C THR A 167 4.33 11.33 4.93
N ILE A 168 4.48 11.62 3.64
CA ILE A 168 4.32 10.61 2.58
C ILE A 168 5.37 9.51 2.75
N LEU A 169 6.63 9.86 2.97
CA LEU A 169 7.71 8.89 3.15
C LEU A 169 7.48 7.99 4.36
N GLU A 170 7.07 8.55 5.49
CA GLU A 170 6.77 7.80 6.71
C GLU A 170 5.67 6.77 6.47
N ASP A 171 4.55 7.14 5.83
CA ASP A 171 3.47 6.21 5.50
C ASP A 171 3.92 5.13 4.51
N GLU A 172 4.67 5.48 3.45
CA GLU A 172 5.16 4.49 2.48
C GLU A 172 6.14 3.49 3.10
N LEU A 173 7.04 3.95 3.98
CA LEU A 173 7.94 3.06 4.71
C LEU A 173 7.18 2.18 5.70
N GLU A 174 6.14 2.68 6.38
CA GLU A 174 5.30 1.88 7.26
C GLU A 174 4.52 0.80 6.49
N VAL A 175 3.94 1.13 5.34
CA VAL A 175 3.26 0.15 4.47
C VAL A 175 4.22 -0.93 3.98
N CYS A 176 5.46 -0.56 3.64
CA CYS A 176 6.48 -1.55 3.29
C CYS A 176 6.79 -2.47 4.47
N THR A 177 6.98 -1.92 5.67
CA THR A 177 7.22 -2.70 6.89
C THR A 177 6.08 -3.70 7.14
N MET A 178 4.84 -3.23 7.11
CA MET A 178 3.64 -4.05 7.31
C MET A 178 3.53 -5.19 6.29
N THR A 179 3.78 -4.90 5.02
CA THR A 179 3.65 -5.90 3.93
C THR A 179 4.81 -6.89 3.87
N ALA A 180 6.01 -6.49 4.33
CA ALA A 180 7.15 -7.38 4.48
C ALA A 180 6.98 -8.31 5.70
N ASP A 181 6.44 -7.80 6.81
CA ASP A 181 6.14 -8.58 8.01
C ASP A 181 5.10 -9.68 7.73
N LYS A 182 4.01 -9.31 7.05
CA LYS A 182 2.93 -10.24 6.68
C LYS A 182 3.33 -11.30 5.66
N CYS A 183 4.39 -11.08 4.89
CA CYS A 183 4.77 -12.00 3.84
C CYS A 183 6.29 -12.03 3.65
N PRO A 184 6.99 -13.07 4.14
CA PRO A 184 8.42 -13.23 3.91
C PRO A 184 8.76 -13.27 2.42
N ASN A 185 9.95 -12.76 2.05
CA ASN A 185 10.41 -12.68 0.66
C ASN A 185 9.45 -11.89 -0.25
N ASN A 186 8.82 -10.85 0.28
CA ASN A 186 7.95 -9.97 -0.50
C ASN A 186 8.75 -8.98 -1.34
N TYR A 187 9.18 -9.43 -2.52
CA TYR A 187 9.90 -8.59 -3.49
C TYR A 187 9.17 -7.27 -3.79
N HIS A 188 7.84 -7.28 -3.91
CA HIS A 188 7.06 -6.09 -4.23
C HIS A 188 7.13 -5.02 -3.12
N SER A 189 7.10 -5.44 -1.85
CA SER A 189 7.30 -4.53 -0.71
C SER A 189 8.69 -3.90 -0.75
N TRP A 190 9.75 -4.71 -0.90
CA TRP A 190 11.12 -4.20 -0.93
C TRP A 190 11.44 -3.35 -2.18
N ASP A 191 10.84 -3.66 -3.33
CA ASP A 191 10.91 -2.82 -4.53
C ASP A 191 10.22 -1.47 -4.31
N HIS A 192 9.04 -1.48 -3.66
CA HIS A 192 8.35 -0.25 -3.30
C HIS A 192 9.11 0.57 -2.25
N ARG A 193 9.74 -0.08 -1.26
CA ARG A 193 10.61 0.58 -0.28
C ARG A 193 11.84 1.21 -0.92
N ARG A 194 12.38 0.58 -1.97
CA ARG A 194 13.45 1.15 -2.80
C ARG A 194 12.98 2.39 -3.54
N TRP A 195 11.79 2.32 -4.14
CA TRP A 195 11.16 3.48 -4.78
C TRP A 195 10.95 4.63 -3.78
N ALA A 196 10.53 4.35 -2.54
CA ALA A 196 10.39 5.37 -1.51
C ALA A 196 11.72 6.09 -1.21
N LEU A 197 12.85 5.38 -1.20
CA LEU A 197 14.16 6.00 -1.08
C LEU A 197 14.58 6.83 -2.31
N GLU A 198 14.23 6.40 -3.52
CA GLU A 198 14.43 7.24 -4.72
C GLU A 198 13.52 8.49 -4.68
N PHE A 199 12.32 8.38 -4.12
CA PHE A 199 11.45 9.52 -3.87
C PHE A 199 12.07 10.50 -2.87
N ALA A 200 12.61 10.01 -1.74
CA ALA A 200 13.36 10.84 -0.79
C ALA A 200 14.56 11.53 -1.46
N TRP A 201 15.30 10.83 -2.32
CA TRP A 201 16.40 11.40 -3.07
C TRP A 201 15.97 12.51 -4.03
N LYS A 202 14.87 12.27 -4.77
CA LYS A 202 14.30 13.23 -5.72
C LYS A 202 13.87 14.52 -5.04
N TYR A 203 13.31 14.43 -3.84
CA TYR A 203 12.80 15.56 -3.05
C TYR A 203 13.70 15.92 -1.86
N ARG A 204 15.01 15.63 -1.95
CA ARG A 204 15.99 15.84 -0.86
C ARG A 204 16.17 17.29 -0.41
N ALA A 205 15.69 18.26 -1.18
CA ALA A 205 15.68 19.66 -0.77
C ALA A 205 14.54 19.98 0.22
N GLU A 206 13.51 19.13 0.29
CA GLU A 206 12.32 19.28 1.13
C GLU A 206 12.37 18.40 2.39
N VAL A 207 13.38 17.55 2.53
CA VAL A 207 13.56 16.63 3.67
C VAL A 207 15.02 16.54 4.12
N ASP A 208 15.26 16.14 5.36
CA ASP A 208 16.60 15.73 5.82
C ASP A 208 16.95 14.35 5.25
N SER A 209 17.41 14.34 3.99
CA SER A 209 17.74 13.10 3.29
C SER A 209 18.80 12.28 4.05
N THR A 210 19.84 12.91 4.59
CA THR A 210 20.89 12.21 5.36
C THR A 210 20.30 11.44 6.54
N LEU A 211 19.43 12.07 7.32
CA LEU A 211 18.76 11.42 8.44
C LEU A 211 17.86 10.25 7.99
N ILE A 212 17.11 10.43 6.90
CA ILE A 212 16.24 9.39 6.33
C ILE A 212 17.05 8.17 5.91
N PHE A 213 18.10 8.35 5.09
CA PHE A 213 18.93 7.24 4.62
C PHE A 213 19.67 6.54 5.76
N TYR A 214 20.12 7.29 6.78
CA TYR A 214 20.76 6.71 7.96
C TYR A 214 19.78 5.89 8.80
N ASN A 215 18.58 6.42 9.07
CA ASN A 215 17.54 5.71 9.81
C ASN A 215 17.09 4.45 9.06
N GLU A 216 16.95 4.53 7.74
CA GLU A 216 16.58 3.39 6.91
C GLU A 216 17.67 2.30 6.92
N TYR A 217 18.94 2.69 6.91
CA TYR A 217 20.04 1.72 7.08
C TYR A 217 20.00 1.03 8.44
N LYS A 218 19.77 1.78 9.52
CA LYS A 218 19.61 1.18 10.87
C LYS A 218 18.42 0.23 10.92
N PHE A 219 17.29 0.62 10.32
CA PHE A 219 16.11 -0.22 10.20
C PHE A 219 16.44 -1.55 9.51
N ILE A 220 17.05 -1.51 8.32
CA ILE A 220 17.29 -2.74 7.55
C ILE A 220 18.34 -3.65 8.19
N VAL A 221 19.34 -3.09 8.90
CA VAL A 221 20.28 -3.88 9.71
C VAL A 221 19.53 -4.64 10.80
N SER A 222 18.66 -3.96 11.56
CA SER A 222 17.83 -4.60 12.59
C SER A 222 16.89 -5.66 11.99
N TRP A 223 16.23 -5.34 10.88
CA TRP A 223 15.29 -6.23 10.19
C TRP A 223 15.98 -7.53 9.73
N THR A 224 17.12 -7.41 9.05
CA THR A 224 17.87 -8.57 8.53
C THR A 224 18.38 -9.50 9.63
N GLY A 225 18.59 -9.00 10.86
CA GLY A 225 18.94 -9.82 12.02
C GLY A 225 17.83 -10.80 12.43
N HIS A 226 16.56 -10.46 12.15
CA HIS A 226 15.40 -11.30 12.46
C HIS A 226 14.88 -12.08 11.24
N HIS A 227 15.30 -11.72 10.02
CA HIS A 227 14.82 -12.26 8.75
C HIS A 227 15.97 -12.84 7.90
N VAL A 228 16.78 -13.71 8.50
CA VAL A 228 18.03 -14.23 7.89
C VAL A 228 17.82 -14.99 6.57
N SER A 229 16.62 -15.50 6.30
CA SER A 229 16.27 -16.23 5.08
C SER A 229 15.56 -15.37 4.02
N ASP A 230 15.35 -14.06 4.25
CA ASP A 230 14.70 -13.17 3.29
C ASP A 230 15.74 -12.54 2.34
N TYR A 231 15.89 -13.11 1.15
CA TYR A 231 16.83 -12.60 0.15
C TYR A 231 16.50 -11.17 -0.28
N SER A 232 15.21 -10.82 -0.33
CA SER A 232 14.75 -9.52 -0.82
C SER A 232 15.17 -8.39 0.13
N CYS A 233 15.15 -8.63 1.44
CA CYS A 233 15.60 -7.62 2.41
C CYS A 233 17.13 -7.43 2.38
N PHE A 234 17.92 -8.48 2.13
CA PHE A 234 19.38 -8.34 1.94
C PHE A 234 19.73 -7.58 0.66
N HIS A 235 19.00 -7.81 -0.44
CA HIS A 235 19.16 -7.02 -1.65
C HIS A 235 18.84 -5.52 -1.39
N TYR A 236 17.79 -5.24 -0.61
CA TYR A 236 17.47 -3.88 -0.20
C TYR A 236 18.53 -3.25 0.73
N ARG A 237 19.12 -4.04 1.64
CA ARG A 237 20.25 -3.60 2.48
C ARG A 237 21.45 -3.15 1.64
N GLN A 238 21.82 -3.93 0.61
CA GLN A 238 22.90 -3.55 -0.31
C GLN A 238 22.60 -2.24 -1.02
N TYR A 239 21.35 -2.01 -1.41
CA TYR A 239 20.93 -0.76 -2.01
C TYR A 239 21.06 0.44 -1.04
N CYS A 240 20.66 0.28 0.23
CA CYS A 240 20.81 1.32 1.26
C CYS A 240 22.29 1.70 1.47
N LEU A 241 23.16 0.69 1.58
CA LEU A 241 24.62 0.89 1.70
C LEU A 241 25.17 1.71 0.53
N LYS A 242 24.80 1.37 -0.71
CA LYS A 242 25.23 2.11 -1.90
C LYS A 242 24.76 3.55 -1.89
N LYS A 243 23.52 3.83 -1.45
CA LYS A 243 22.99 5.20 -1.38
C LYS A 243 23.67 6.02 -0.28
N LEU A 244 23.94 5.43 0.88
CA LEU A 244 24.71 6.09 1.95
C LEU A 244 26.13 6.44 1.52
N ASN A 245 26.80 5.57 0.77
CA ASN A 245 28.11 5.86 0.19
C ASN A 245 28.09 7.13 -0.68
N LEU A 246 27.03 7.32 -1.45
CA LEU A 246 26.88 8.52 -2.28
C LEU A 246 26.58 9.80 -1.48
N LEU A 247 26.24 9.70 -0.20
CA LEU A 247 25.82 10.83 0.65
C LEU A 247 26.89 11.27 1.65
N ASP A 248 27.66 10.33 2.21
CA ASP A 248 28.67 10.66 3.22
C ASP A 248 30.07 10.56 2.62
N GLU A 249 30.77 11.69 2.50
CA GLU A 249 32.18 11.73 2.07
C GLU A 249 33.11 10.97 3.03
N ARG A 250 32.65 10.66 4.25
CA ARG A 250 33.36 9.83 5.24
C ARG A 250 33.02 8.34 5.10
N TRP A 251 32.12 7.96 4.20
CA TRP A 251 31.83 6.55 3.92
C TRP A 251 33.08 5.72 3.62
N PRO A 252 34.08 6.21 2.86
CA PRO A 252 35.34 5.46 2.66
C PRO A 252 36.09 5.15 3.97
N VAL A 253 35.90 5.97 5.00
CA VAL A 253 36.45 5.72 6.35
C VAL A 253 35.62 4.66 7.08
N PHE A 254 34.29 4.75 7.01
CA PHE A 254 33.39 3.77 7.61
C PHE A 254 33.46 2.38 6.95
N GLU A 255 33.62 2.32 5.63
CA GLU A 255 33.81 1.09 4.85
C GLU A 255 35.10 0.38 5.26
N LYS A 256 36.22 1.11 5.41
CA LYS A 256 37.46 0.58 6.00
C LYS A 256 37.28 0.03 7.41
N MET A 257 36.34 0.58 8.20
CA MET A 257 36.03 0.09 9.55
C MET A 257 35.11 -1.16 9.52
N LEU A 258 34.26 -1.31 8.51
CA LEU A 258 33.42 -2.50 8.32
C LEU A 258 34.18 -3.68 7.69
N GLU A 259 35.14 -3.40 6.82
CA GLU A 259 36.09 -4.37 6.26
C GLU A 259 37.14 -4.82 7.28
N ALA A 260 37.27 -4.11 8.40
CA ALA A 260 38.11 -4.53 9.50
C ALA A 260 37.54 -5.83 10.07
N ASP A 261 38.19 -6.95 9.75
CA ASP A 261 37.77 -8.28 10.17
C ASP A 261 37.65 -8.31 11.70
N LEU A 262 36.40 -8.34 12.18
CA LEU A 262 36.09 -8.36 13.60
C LEU A 262 36.74 -9.59 14.27
N ARG A 263 36.97 -10.70 13.55
CA ARG A 263 37.71 -11.84 14.09
C ARG A 263 39.19 -11.54 14.23
N GLU A 264 39.81 -10.94 13.22
CA GLU A 264 41.23 -10.61 13.24
C GLU A 264 41.55 -9.55 14.30
N ASN A 265 40.66 -8.58 14.49
CA ASN A 265 40.80 -7.54 15.52
C ASN A 265 40.55 -8.08 16.94
N VAL A 266 39.59 -8.98 17.12
CA VAL A 266 39.37 -9.67 18.40
C VAL A 266 40.55 -10.60 18.71
N GLN A 267 41.10 -11.28 17.71
CA GLN A 267 42.26 -12.13 17.87
C GLN A 267 43.51 -11.33 18.25
N LYS A 268 43.77 -10.20 17.57
CA LYS A 268 44.85 -9.27 17.95
C LYS A 268 44.69 -8.72 19.37
N PHE A 269 43.48 -8.41 19.80
CA PHE A 269 43.18 -7.95 21.16
C PHE A 269 43.45 -9.04 22.22
N ILE A 270 43.08 -10.29 21.92
CA ILE A 270 43.36 -11.44 22.78
C ILE A 270 44.88 -11.72 22.85
N GLU A 271 45.60 -11.54 21.75
CA GLU A 271 47.06 -11.78 21.68
C GLU A 271 47.90 -10.66 22.32
N THR A 272 47.32 -9.48 22.54
CA THR A 272 47.99 -8.33 23.20
C THR A 272 47.57 -8.10 24.65
N SER A 273 46.65 -8.93 25.18
CA SER A 273 46.22 -8.94 26.59
C SER A 273 46.86 -10.09 27.35
#